data_AF-A0A926JKB9-F1
#
_entry.id   AF-A0A926JKB9-F1
#
_cell.length_a   1.000
_cell.length_b   1.000
_cell.length_c   1.000
_cell.angle_alpha   90.00
_cell.angle_beta   90.00
_cell.angle_gamma   90.00
#
_symmetry.space_group_name_H-M   'P 1'
#
loop_
_entity.id
_entity.type
_entity.pdbx_description
1 polymer ?
#
loop_
_entity_poly.entity_id
_entity_poly.type
_entity_poly.pdbx_seq_one_letter_code
_entity_poly.pdbx_strand_id
1 'polypeptide(L)'
;MAKKTGGKWRAAPLPQWTAGGNDQGDWGGSTFAVTNQTQHPKEATEVARELFGTNEAAWKIGIDQAYLFPLAKPILNGDYFRNKKYDFFGGQQVNKVFVPAANGIDSFDWSPFQDYAYNTQTSEVGKAIQGQTPWSSVADNIQQQVTSYASKQGFKVNK
;
A
#
# COMPACT_ATOMS: atom_id res chain seq x y z
N MET A 1 3.01 -10.90 21.50
CA MET A 1 2.07 -11.90 20.92
C MET A 1 2.64 -12.60 19.69
N ALA A 2 3.32 -11.91 18.76
CA ALA A 2 3.91 -12.51 17.55
C ALA A 2 4.85 -13.71 17.80
N LYS A 3 5.69 -13.70 18.85
CA LYS A 3 6.61 -14.81 19.16
C LYS A 3 5.91 -16.17 19.35
N LYS A 4 4.65 -16.20 19.82
CA LYS A 4 3.93 -17.46 20.09
C LYS A 4 3.28 -18.07 18.84
N THR A 5 3.15 -17.30 17.77
CA THR A 5 2.51 -17.72 16.51
C THR A 5 3.46 -17.74 15.32
N GLY A 6 4.72 -17.35 15.52
CA GLY A 6 5.77 -17.51 14.53
C GLY A 6 5.84 -18.95 14.01
N GLY A 7 5.98 -19.10 12.70
CA GLY A 7 5.98 -20.38 12.02
C GLY A 7 4.60 -20.92 11.65
N LYS A 8 3.51 -20.34 12.18
CA LYS A 8 2.12 -20.78 11.89
C LYS A 8 1.47 -20.02 10.74
N TRP A 9 1.96 -18.84 10.43
CA TRP A 9 1.40 -17.98 9.38
C TRP A 9 1.94 -18.35 8.00
N ARG A 10 1.13 -18.16 6.96
CA ARG A 10 1.52 -18.29 5.55
C ARG A 10 0.91 -17.15 4.75
N ALA A 11 1.56 -16.78 3.65
CA ALA A 11 1.01 -15.88 2.64
C ALA A 11 0.32 -16.69 1.53
N ALA A 12 -0.80 -16.18 1.04
CA ALA A 12 -1.54 -16.72 -0.10
C ALA A 12 -1.95 -15.57 -1.03
N PRO A 13 -2.25 -15.84 -2.31
CA PRO A 13 -2.80 -14.83 -3.22
C PRO A 13 -4.11 -14.21 -2.68
N LEU A 14 -4.44 -13.01 -3.14
CA LEU A 14 -5.72 -12.38 -2.82
C LEU A 14 -6.88 -13.25 -3.32
N PRO A 15 -7.97 -13.40 -2.54
CA PRO A 15 -9.17 -14.06 -3.02
C PRO A 15 -9.75 -13.28 -4.21
N GLN A 16 -10.35 -14.00 -5.15
CA GLN A 16 -10.83 -13.46 -6.41
C GLN A 16 -12.35 -13.55 -6.46
N TRP A 17 -13.01 -12.53 -7.00
CA TRP A 17 -14.46 -12.52 -7.18
C TRP A 17 -14.93 -13.55 -8.20
N THR A 18 -14.13 -13.72 -9.26
CA THR A 18 -14.38 -14.71 -10.32
C THR A 18 -13.35 -15.82 -10.23
N ALA A 19 -13.79 -17.07 -10.40
CA ALA A 19 -12.88 -18.21 -10.45
C ALA A 19 -11.85 -18.03 -11.58
N GLY A 20 -10.56 -18.13 -11.26
CA GLY A 20 -9.46 -17.88 -12.20
C GLY A 20 -9.13 -16.41 -12.45
N GLY A 21 -9.79 -15.47 -11.75
CA GLY A 21 -9.42 -14.06 -11.74
C GLY A 21 -8.00 -13.82 -11.20
N ASN A 22 -7.45 -12.65 -11.47
CA ASN A 22 -6.12 -12.26 -10.99
C ASN A 22 -6.06 -10.76 -10.66
N ASP A 23 -7.16 -10.19 -10.19
CA ASP A 23 -7.21 -8.80 -9.77
C ASP A 23 -6.30 -8.60 -8.55
N GLN A 24 -5.48 -7.56 -8.62
CA GLN A 24 -4.55 -7.17 -7.55
C GLN A 24 -4.83 -5.74 -7.11
N GLY A 25 -4.40 -5.42 -5.89
CA GLY A 25 -4.51 -4.07 -5.35
C GLY A 25 -3.32 -3.77 -4.45
N ASP A 26 -3.15 -2.49 -4.16
CA ASP A 26 -2.19 -1.99 -3.19
C ASP A 26 -2.89 -1.40 -1.97
N TRP A 27 -2.22 -1.47 -0.83
CA TRP A 27 -2.65 -0.77 0.37
C TRP A 27 -1.42 -0.26 1.13
N GLY A 28 -1.29 1.07 1.15
CA GLY A 28 -0.21 1.75 1.84
C GLY A 28 0.90 2.18 0.88
N GLY A 29 2.13 1.77 1.18
CA GLY A 29 3.32 2.37 0.58
C GLY A 29 3.69 3.70 1.23
N SER A 30 4.93 4.10 1.09
CA SER A 30 5.43 5.37 1.64
C SER A 30 6.48 5.95 0.69
N THR A 31 6.65 7.27 0.77
CA THR A 31 7.62 7.99 -0.04
C THR A 31 8.36 9.01 0.81
N PHE A 32 9.56 9.39 0.39
CA PHE A 32 10.24 10.56 0.92
C PHE A 32 9.87 11.77 0.08
N ALA A 33 9.34 12.80 0.73
CA ALA A 33 9.04 14.08 0.11
C ALA A 33 9.98 15.16 0.65
N VAL A 34 10.53 15.98 -0.24
CA VAL A 34 11.33 17.16 0.12
C VAL A 34 10.40 18.37 0.08
N THR A 35 10.26 19.07 1.20
CA THR A 35 9.42 20.26 1.29
C THR A 35 10.15 21.48 0.74
N ASN A 36 9.41 22.44 0.19
CA ASN A 36 9.98 23.70 -0.34
C ASN A 36 10.56 24.64 0.74
N GLN A 37 10.38 24.31 2.01
CA GLN A 37 10.88 25.09 3.15
C GLN A 37 12.34 24.77 3.51
N THR A 38 12.88 23.68 2.95
CA THR A 38 14.25 23.25 3.23
C THR A 38 15.28 24.30 2.80
N GLN A 39 16.30 24.51 3.64
CA GLN A 39 17.46 25.33 3.29
C GLN A 39 18.53 24.52 2.52
N HIS A 40 18.33 23.20 2.38
CA HIS A 40 19.27 22.25 1.77
C HIS A 40 18.56 21.37 0.72
N PRO A 41 18.02 21.96 -0.37
CA PRO A 41 17.20 21.22 -1.32
C PRO A 41 17.98 20.14 -2.07
N LYS A 42 19.27 20.35 -2.34
CA LYS A 42 20.08 19.38 -3.09
C LYS A 42 20.37 18.14 -2.23
N GLU A 43 20.83 18.36 -1.02
CA GLU A 43 21.19 17.32 -0.04
C GLU A 43 19.96 16.54 0.41
N ALA A 44 18.85 17.22 0.70
CA ALA A 44 17.60 16.54 1.05
C ALA A 44 17.07 15.67 -0.10
N THR A 45 17.19 16.15 -1.34
CA THR A 45 16.80 15.36 -2.54
C THR A 45 17.71 14.16 -2.73
N GLU A 46 19.02 14.30 -2.48
CA GLU A 46 19.95 13.18 -2.54
C GLU A 46 19.58 12.10 -1.53
N VAL A 47 19.35 12.46 -0.26
CA VAL A 47 18.94 11.49 0.75
C VAL A 47 17.62 10.82 0.38
N ALA A 48 16.60 11.59 -0.01
CA ALA A 48 15.29 11.06 -0.38
C ALA A 48 15.36 10.09 -1.56
N ARG A 49 16.26 10.32 -2.52
CA ARG A 49 16.45 9.50 -3.72
C ARG A 49 17.31 8.27 -3.46
N GLU A 50 18.40 8.42 -2.71
CA GLU A 50 19.45 7.40 -2.62
C GLU A 50 19.26 6.42 -1.46
N LEU A 51 18.62 6.82 -0.36
CA LEU A 51 18.50 6.00 0.87
C LEU A 51 17.94 4.60 0.58
N PHE A 52 16.90 4.52 -0.25
CA PHE A 52 16.34 3.27 -0.76
C PHE A 52 16.24 3.30 -2.30
N GLY A 53 17.30 3.77 -2.97
CA GLY A 53 17.43 3.75 -4.43
C GLY A 53 17.66 2.32 -4.96
N THR A 54 18.82 2.07 -5.57
CA THR A 54 19.20 0.74 -6.08
C THR A 54 20.38 0.11 -5.33
N ASN A 55 20.81 0.71 -4.23
CA ASN A 55 21.89 0.19 -3.40
C ASN A 55 21.47 -1.10 -2.67
N GLU A 56 22.09 -2.23 -3.02
CA GLU A 56 21.75 -3.53 -2.43
C GLU A 56 22.04 -3.62 -0.91
N ALA A 57 23.07 -2.94 -0.41
CA ALA A 57 23.41 -2.98 1.01
C ALA A 57 22.35 -2.25 1.85
N ALA A 58 21.88 -1.08 1.37
CA ALA A 58 20.78 -0.36 2.00
C ALA A 58 19.49 -1.21 1.98
N TRP A 59 19.19 -1.85 0.85
CA TRP A 59 18.02 -2.71 0.75
C TRP A 59 18.11 -3.98 1.58
N LYS A 60 19.29 -4.58 1.78
CA LYS A 60 19.46 -5.70 2.73
C LYS A 60 19.04 -5.28 4.14
N ILE A 61 19.44 -4.10 4.60
CA ILE A 61 18.99 -3.55 5.89
C ILE A 61 17.47 -3.36 5.90
N GLY A 62 16.92 -2.73 4.86
CA GLY A 62 15.47 -2.52 4.72
C GLY A 62 14.67 -3.82 4.75
N ILE A 63 15.11 -4.85 4.04
CA ILE A 63 14.45 -6.15 3.93
C ILE A 63 14.58 -6.96 5.23
N ASP A 64 15.75 -6.92 5.89
CA ASP A 64 16.04 -7.81 7.01
C ASP A 64 15.62 -7.26 8.37
N GLN A 65 15.74 -5.94 8.54
CA GLN A 65 15.50 -5.29 9.83
C GLN A 65 14.15 -4.58 9.86
N ALA A 66 13.78 -3.94 8.75
CA ALA A 66 12.52 -3.20 8.63
C ALA A 66 11.43 -3.97 7.87
N TYR A 67 11.75 -5.15 7.32
CA TYR A 67 10.83 -6.02 6.57
C TYR A 67 10.16 -5.30 5.39
N LEU A 68 10.88 -4.39 4.73
CA LEU A 68 10.38 -3.59 3.63
C LEU A 68 10.21 -4.42 2.34
N PHE A 69 9.19 -4.06 1.57
CA PHE A 69 8.96 -4.54 0.21
C PHE A 69 9.52 -3.50 -0.78
N PRO A 70 10.49 -3.87 -1.65
CA PRO A 70 11.11 -2.93 -2.59
C PRO A 70 10.27 -2.70 -3.85
N LEU A 71 10.15 -1.45 -4.28
CA LEU A 71 9.64 -1.11 -5.62
C LEU A 71 10.76 -0.83 -6.63
N ALA A 72 12.01 -0.72 -6.17
CA ALA A 72 13.18 -0.63 -7.05
C ALA A 72 13.32 -1.95 -7.84
N LYS A 73 13.02 -1.93 -9.15
CA LYS A 73 12.95 -3.14 -10.00
C LYS A 73 14.18 -4.06 -9.91
N PRO A 74 15.44 -3.57 -9.87
CA PRO A 74 16.60 -4.45 -9.71
C PRO A 74 16.58 -5.24 -8.39
N ILE A 75 16.11 -4.61 -7.31
CA ILE A 75 16.05 -5.21 -5.98
C ILE A 75 14.85 -6.15 -5.87
N LEU A 76 13.68 -5.71 -6.36
CA LEU A 76 12.45 -6.51 -6.42
C LEU A 76 12.67 -7.83 -7.19
N ASN A 77 13.42 -7.77 -8.29
CA ASN A 77 13.70 -8.93 -9.13
C ASN A 77 14.94 -9.73 -8.70
N GLY A 78 15.73 -9.21 -7.76
CA GLY A 78 16.97 -9.83 -7.29
C GLY A 78 16.72 -11.12 -6.49
N ASP A 79 17.62 -12.09 -6.65
CA ASP A 79 17.50 -13.40 -6.00
C ASP A 79 17.45 -13.31 -4.48
N TYR A 80 18.17 -12.34 -3.89
CA TYR A 80 18.15 -12.10 -2.45
C TYR A 80 16.74 -11.90 -1.92
N PHE A 81 15.99 -10.98 -2.54
CA PHE A 81 14.62 -10.68 -2.14
C PHE A 81 13.66 -11.80 -2.53
N ARG A 82 13.68 -12.24 -3.79
CA ARG A 82 12.71 -13.23 -4.32
C ARG A 82 12.78 -14.57 -3.60
N ASN A 83 13.99 -15.01 -3.23
CA ASN A 83 14.20 -16.32 -2.62
C ASN A 83 14.27 -16.27 -1.09
N LYS A 84 14.14 -15.09 -0.47
CA LYS A 84 14.19 -14.96 0.99
C LYS A 84 13.11 -15.81 1.66
N LYS A 85 13.54 -16.58 2.66
CA LYS A 85 12.66 -17.31 3.57
C LYS A 85 12.52 -16.52 4.85
N TYR A 86 11.30 -16.50 5.38
CA TYR A 86 11.00 -15.80 6.62
C TYR A 86 10.51 -16.81 7.66
N ASP A 87 11.19 -16.88 8.81
CA ASP A 87 10.86 -17.81 9.88
C ASP A 87 9.47 -17.58 10.45
N PHE A 88 9.03 -16.32 10.50
CA PHE A 88 7.67 -15.97 10.92
C PHE A 88 6.61 -16.69 10.06
N PHE A 89 6.88 -16.86 8.77
CA PHE A 89 6.03 -17.56 7.82
C PHE A 89 6.40 -19.05 7.68
N GLY A 90 7.10 -19.62 8.67
CA GLY A 90 7.50 -21.03 8.68
C GLY A 90 8.43 -21.41 7.53
N GLY A 91 9.31 -20.49 7.12
CA GLY A 91 10.28 -20.72 6.05
C GLY A 91 9.71 -20.58 4.65
N GLN A 92 8.46 -20.12 4.50
CA GLN A 92 7.88 -19.81 3.20
C GLN A 92 8.65 -18.69 2.50
N GLN A 93 8.86 -18.83 1.19
CA GLN A 93 9.33 -17.76 0.31
C GLN A 93 8.14 -16.86 -0.08
N VAL A 94 7.65 -16.07 0.88
CA VAL A 94 6.42 -15.25 0.69
C VAL A 94 6.52 -14.27 -0.46
N ASN A 95 7.73 -13.84 -0.84
CA ASN A 95 7.95 -12.94 -1.98
C ASN A 95 7.61 -13.61 -3.33
N LYS A 96 7.53 -14.96 -3.40
CA LYS A 96 6.95 -15.65 -4.57
C LYS A 96 5.45 -15.45 -4.72
N VAL A 97 4.76 -15.01 -3.66
CA VAL A 97 3.35 -14.61 -3.69
C VAL A 97 3.22 -13.10 -3.94
N PHE A 98 4.01 -12.29 -3.22
CA PHE A 98 3.89 -10.84 -3.27
C PHE A 98 4.44 -10.19 -4.54
N VAL A 99 5.53 -10.71 -5.13
CA VAL A 99 6.11 -10.14 -6.36
C VAL A 99 5.15 -10.24 -7.55
N PRO A 100 4.51 -11.40 -7.83
CA PRO A 100 3.46 -11.47 -8.85
C PRO A 100 2.28 -10.54 -8.58
N ALA A 101 1.84 -10.43 -7.31
CA ALA A 101 0.76 -9.52 -6.93
C ALA A 101 1.12 -8.07 -7.23
N ALA A 102 2.31 -7.62 -6.83
CA ALA A 102 2.79 -6.25 -7.08
C ALA A 102 2.91 -5.92 -8.58
N ASN A 103 3.32 -6.89 -9.40
CA ASN A 103 3.41 -6.72 -10.85
C ASN A 103 2.06 -6.76 -11.57
N GLY A 104 1.01 -7.27 -10.90
CA GLY A 104 -0.34 -7.35 -11.45
C GLY A 104 -1.26 -6.22 -11.01
N ILE A 105 -0.75 -5.21 -10.30
CA ILE A 105 -1.53 -4.02 -9.93
C ILE A 105 -1.73 -3.15 -11.17
N ASP A 106 -2.99 -2.89 -11.51
CA ASP A 106 -3.36 -1.98 -12.59
C ASP A 106 -3.18 -0.51 -12.21
N SER A 107 -3.23 0.37 -13.21
CA SER A 107 -3.19 1.82 -12.96
C SER A 107 -4.37 2.27 -12.10
N PHE A 108 -4.09 3.09 -11.09
CA PHE A 108 -5.09 3.69 -10.22
C PHE A 108 -4.75 5.16 -9.97
N ASP A 109 -5.77 6.02 -9.98
CA ASP A 109 -5.63 7.43 -9.67
C ASP A 109 -6.14 7.73 -8.26
N TRP A 110 -5.29 8.38 -7.47
CA TRP A 110 -5.66 8.86 -6.15
C TRP A 110 -6.39 10.20 -6.25
N SER A 111 -7.35 10.42 -5.35
CA SER A 111 -8.01 11.71 -5.25
C SER A 111 -7.04 12.81 -4.78
N PRO A 112 -7.15 14.06 -5.27
CA PRO A 112 -6.38 15.18 -4.73
C PRO A 112 -6.75 15.54 -3.29
N PHE A 113 -7.79 14.92 -2.73
CA PHE A 113 -8.22 15.03 -1.33
C PHE A 113 -8.39 13.62 -0.72
N GLN A 114 -7.44 12.73 -1.00
CA GLN A 114 -7.49 11.33 -0.58
C GLN A 114 -7.69 11.14 0.93
N ASP A 115 -7.07 11.99 1.76
CA ASP A 115 -7.24 11.94 3.21
C ASP A 115 -8.71 12.13 3.62
N TYR A 116 -9.42 13.07 2.97
CA TYR A 116 -10.85 13.25 3.20
C TYR A 116 -11.63 12.00 2.78
N ALA A 117 -11.33 11.46 1.59
CA ALA A 117 -11.99 10.26 1.09
C ALA A 117 -11.82 9.05 2.03
N TYR A 118 -10.61 8.82 2.55
CA TYR A 118 -10.34 7.75 3.50
C TYR A 118 -11.02 7.95 4.86
N ASN A 119 -11.06 9.18 5.36
CA ASN A 119 -11.78 9.49 6.59
C ASN A 119 -13.29 9.26 6.44
N THR A 120 -13.86 9.68 5.31
CA THR A 120 -15.27 9.40 4.98
C THR A 120 -15.53 7.90 4.88
N GLN A 121 -14.67 7.16 4.17
CA GLN A 121 -14.77 5.70 4.06
C GLN A 121 -14.72 5.03 5.44
N THR A 122 -13.75 5.40 6.28
CA THR A 122 -13.60 4.86 7.64
C THR A 122 -14.86 5.12 8.49
N SER A 123 -15.41 6.33 8.40
CA SER A 123 -16.63 6.72 9.12
C SER A 123 -17.86 5.91 8.67
N GLU A 124 -18.12 5.83 7.37
CA GLU A 124 -19.29 5.10 6.84
C GLU A 124 -19.19 3.59 7.06
N VAL A 125 -18.00 2.99 6.91
CA VAL A 125 -17.77 1.58 7.26
C VAL A 125 -17.98 1.36 8.76
N GLY A 126 -17.50 2.27 9.61
CA GLY A 126 -17.72 2.23 11.06
C GLY A 126 -19.20 2.26 11.43
N LYS A 127 -20.00 3.13 10.80
CA LYS A 127 -21.46 3.19 10.99
C LYS A 127 -22.14 1.88 10.58
N ALA A 128 -21.73 1.28 9.46
CA ALA A 128 -22.28 0.01 9.00
C ALA A 128 -21.96 -1.15 9.95
N ILE A 129 -20.74 -1.22 10.46
CA ILE A 129 -20.34 -2.21 11.50
C ILE A 129 -21.19 -2.05 12.76
N GLN A 130 -21.55 -0.82 13.13
CA GLN A 130 -22.39 -0.52 14.29
C GLN A 130 -23.90 -0.66 14.01
N GLY A 131 -24.30 -1.06 12.79
CA GLY A 131 -25.71 -1.21 12.40
C GLY A 131 -26.47 0.11 12.21
N GLN A 132 -25.77 1.24 12.15
CA GLN A 132 -26.38 2.58 11.99
C GLN A 132 -26.70 2.92 10.52
N THR A 133 -26.14 2.17 9.58
CA THR A 133 -26.34 2.35 8.14
C THR A 133 -26.28 1.00 7.44
N PRO A 134 -27.15 0.70 6.47
CA PRO A 134 -27.05 -0.53 5.69
C PRO A 134 -25.73 -0.59 4.90
N TRP A 135 -25.11 -1.77 4.82
CA TRP A 135 -23.90 -1.98 4.00
C TRP A 135 -24.09 -1.56 2.54
N SER A 136 -25.29 -1.78 1.99
CA SER A 136 -25.65 -1.39 0.63
C SER A 136 -25.60 0.13 0.37
N SER A 137 -25.70 0.96 1.42
CA SER A 137 -25.70 2.42 1.31
C SER A 137 -24.31 3.04 1.52
N VAL A 138 -23.31 2.26 1.96
CA VAL A 138 -21.98 2.80 2.32
C VAL A 138 -21.30 3.47 1.12
N ALA A 139 -21.27 2.80 -0.03
CA ALA A 139 -20.60 3.34 -1.23
C ALA A 139 -21.28 4.63 -1.71
N ASP A 140 -22.61 4.66 -1.76
CA ASP A 140 -23.39 5.83 -2.17
C ASP A 140 -23.16 7.02 -1.22
N ASN A 141 -23.15 6.77 0.09
CA ASN A 141 -22.89 7.79 1.10
C ASN A 141 -21.46 8.36 0.98
N ILE A 142 -20.47 7.50 0.74
CA ILE A 142 -19.08 7.93 0.52
C ILE A 142 -19.02 8.81 -0.73
N GLN A 143 -19.56 8.34 -1.86
CA GLN A 143 -19.57 9.08 -3.12
C GLN A 143 -20.24 10.45 -2.95
N GLN A 144 -21.41 10.50 -2.31
CA GLN A 144 -22.14 11.75 -2.08
C GLN A 144 -21.32 12.75 -1.24
N GLN A 145 -20.73 12.29 -0.13
CA GLN A 145 -19.97 13.16 0.77
C GLN A 145 -18.68 13.67 0.10
N VAL A 146 -17.94 12.78 -0.56
CA VAL A 146 -16.68 13.11 -1.23
C VAL A 146 -16.91 14.07 -2.41
N THR A 147 -17.92 13.83 -3.24
CA THR A 147 -18.24 14.72 -4.38
C THR A 147 -18.77 16.09 -3.92
N SER A 148 -19.55 16.13 -2.84
CA SER A 148 -19.99 17.38 -2.20
C SER A 148 -18.80 18.17 -1.64
N TYR A 149 -17.88 17.50 -0.96
CA TYR A 149 -16.64 18.12 -0.48
C TYR A 149 -15.80 18.67 -1.63
N ALA A 150 -15.54 17.87 -2.66
CA ALA A 150 -14.77 18.26 -3.84
C ALA A 150 -15.36 19.53 -4.49
N SER A 151 -16.68 19.57 -4.68
CA SER A 151 -17.37 20.72 -5.26
C SER A 151 -17.20 21.98 -4.41
N LYS A 152 -17.27 21.85 -3.07
CA LYS A 152 -17.03 22.96 -2.13
C LYS A 152 -15.59 23.45 -2.14
N GLN A 153 -14.63 22.58 -2.44
CA GLN A 153 -13.21 22.94 -2.62
C GLN A 153 -12.92 23.52 -4.03
N GLY A 154 -13.93 23.68 -4.88
CA GLY A 154 -13.79 24.29 -6.21
C GLY A 154 -13.43 23.31 -7.33
N PHE A 155 -13.41 22.00 -7.07
CA PHE A 155 -13.20 21.00 -8.11
C PHE A 155 -14.46 20.84 -8.96
N LYS A 156 -14.28 20.69 -10.27
CA LYS A 156 -15.35 20.23 -11.17
C LYS A 156 -15.52 18.72 -11.01
N VAL A 157 -16.68 18.29 -10.56
CA VAL A 157 -17.03 16.88 -10.42
C VAL A 157 -18.00 16.49 -11.52
N ASN A 158 -17.67 15.44 -12.28
CA ASN A 158 -18.59 14.82 -13.21
C ASN A 158 -19.31 13.67 -12.52
N LYS A 159 -20.60 13.49 -12.84
CA LYS A 159 -21.38 12.34 -12.38
C LYS A 159 -21.19 11.16 -13.32
#